data_AF-Q6U702-F1
#
_entry.id   AF-Q6U702-F1
#
_cell.length_a   1.000
_cell.length_b   1.000
_cell.length_c   1.000
_cell.angle_alpha   90.00
_cell.angle_beta   90.00
_cell.angle_gamma   90.00
#
_symmetry.space_group_name_H-M   'P 1'
#
loop_
_entity.id
_entity.type
_entity.pdbx_description
1 polymer ?
#
loop_
_entity_poly.entity_id
_entity_poly.type
_entity_poly.pdbx_seq_one_letter_code
_entity_poly.pdbx_strand_id
1 'polypeptide(L)'
;GRIREDLKLPVLDDYKVKEVEEFGHGWGQLEATRRLGVYTRDIIKLNPDSFRIFGPDETASNRLQAAYEVTNKQWDNGYLSSLVDEHMAVTGQVTEQLSEHQMEGFIEGYVLTGRHGIWSSYESFVHVIDSMLNQHAKWLEATVREIPWRKPISSVNLLVSSHVWRQ
;
A
#
# COMPACT_ATOMS: atom_id res chain seq x y z
N GLY A 1 -11.74 13.02 6.61
CA GLY A 1 -12.84 12.34 7.31
C GLY A 1 -14.21 12.51 6.68
N ARG A 2 -14.76 13.72 6.56
CA ARG A 2 -16.13 13.92 6.03
C ARG A 2 -16.34 13.44 4.58
N ILE A 3 -15.28 13.42 3.79
CA ILE A 3 -15.25 12.95 2.39
C ILE A 3 -15.01 11.43 2.31
N ARG A 4 -14.49 10.80 3.37
CA ARG A 4 -14.12 9.38 3.35
C ARG A 4 -15.38 8.53 3.20
N GLU A 5 -15.39 7.72 2.16
CA GLU A 5 -16.32 6.61 1.99
C GLU A 5 -15.63 5.27 2.28
N ASP A 6 -16.39 4.25 2.65
CA ASP A 6 -15.85 2.91 2.84
C ASP A 6 -15.39 2.31 1.50
N LEU A 7 -14.27 1.58 1.53
CA LEU A 7 -13.80 0.88 0.34
C LEU A 7 -14.83 -0.16 -0.10
N LYS A 8 -15.04 -0.27 -1.41
CA LYS A 8 -15.65 -1.44 -2.02
C LYS A 8 -14.62 -2.56 -2.01
N LEU A 9 -14.67 -3.42 -0.99
CA LEU A 9 -13.76 -4.54 -0.85
C LEU A 9 -14.26 -5.76 -1.63
N PRO A 10 -13.37 -6.51 -2.31
CA PRO A 10 -13.75 -7.78 -2.92
C PRO A 10 -13.98 -8.84 -1.83
N VAL A 11 -14.61 -9.96 -2.20
CA VAL A 11 -14.89 -11.05 -1.25
C VAL A 11 -13.58 -11.71 -0.83
N LEU A 12 -13.30 -11.72 0.49
CA LEU A 12 -12.00 -12.14 1.01
C LEU A 12 -11.70 -13.63 0.74
N ASP A 13 -12.72 -14.49 0.74
CA ASP A 13 -12.58 -15.92 0.51
C ASP A 13 -12.05 -16.28 -0.89
N ASP A 14 -12.15 -15.35 -1.85
CA ASP A 14 -11.60 -15.53 -3.20
C ASP A 14 -10.06 -15.57 -3.19
N TYR A 15 -9.43 -15.05 -2.12
CA TYR A 15 -7.96 -14.98 -1.97
C TYR A 15 -7.41 -16.04 -1.00
N LYS A 16 -8.28 -16.87 -0.42
CA LYS A 16 -7.93 -17.91 0.55
C LYS A 16 -6.93 -18.92 -0.04
N VAL A 17 -5.96 -19.34 0.77
CA VAL A 17 -5.12 -20.52 0.50
C VAL A 17 -5.93 -21.76 0.89
N LYS A 18 -6.69 -22.29 -0.06
CA LYS A 18 -7.60 -23.43 0.15
C LYS A 18 -6.85 -24.75 0.32
N GLU A 19 -5.63 -24.79 -0.19
CA GLU A 19 -4.75 -25.96 -0.20
C GLU A 19 -4.37 -26.43 1.22
N VAL A 20 -4.48 -25.58 2.24
CA VAL A 20 -4.32 -26.01 3.65
C VAL A 20 -5.45 -26.93 4.09
N GLU A 21 -6.69 -26.70 3.63
CA GLU A 21 -7.83 -27.59 3.92
C GLU A 21 -7.72 -28.92 3.15
N GLU A 22 -7.09 -28.88 1.97
CA GLU A 22 -6.93 -30.04 1.10
C GLU A 22 -5.74 -30.93 1.52
N PHE A 23 -4.60 -30.32 1.87
CA PHE A 23 -3.33 -31.04 2.09
C PHE A 23 -2.80 -30.96 3.53
N GLY A 24 -3.44 -30.18 4.41
CA GLY A 24 -3.11 -30.10 5.83
C GLY A 24 -2.21 -28.92 6.22
N HIS A 25 -2.06 -28.72 7.54
CA HIS A 25 -1.25 -27.64 8.11
C HIS A 25 0.23 -27.78 7.78
N GLY A 26 0.87 -26.66 7.41
CA GLY A 26 2.28 -26.61 7.00
C GLY A 26 2.50 -26.82 5.49
N TRP A 27 1.43 -26.94 4.70
CA TRP A 27 1.53 -27.09 3.25
C TRP A 27 2.09 -25.84 2.56
N GLY A 28 2.86 -26.09 1.50
CA GLY A 28 3.19 -25.10 0.47
C GLY A 28 4.52 -24.38 0.66
N GLN A 29 4.88 -23.60 -0.36
CA GLN A 29 6.03 -22.69 -0.41
C GLN A 29 5.57 -21.36 -1.01
N LEU A 30 4.50 -20.80 -0.44
CA LEU A 30 3.89 -19.58 -0.94
C LEU A 30 4.67 -18.34 -0.50
N GLU A 31 4.74 -17.35 -1.38
CA GLU A 31 5.14 -15.99 -1.00
C GLU A 31 3.89 -15.23 -0.52
N ALA A 32 3.72 -15.11 0.80
CA ALA A 32 2.50 -14.62 1.42
C ALA A 32 2.03 -13.25 0.90
N THR A 33 2.97 -12.32 0.68
CA THR A 33 2.67 -10.95 0.22
C THR A 33 2.08 -10.90 -1.19
N ARG A 34 2.26 -11.93 -2.03
CA ARG A 34 1.55 -12.02 -3.31
C ARG A 34 0.04 -12.06 -3.14
N ARG A 35 -0.47 -12.72 -2.10
CA ARG A 35 -1.92 -12.77 -1.83
C ARG A 35 -2.47 -11.38 -1.51
N LEU A 36 -1.71 -10.60 -0.71
CA LEU A 36 -2.03 -9.20 -0.47
C LEU A 36 -1.97 -8.38 -1.78
N GLY A 37 -0.98 -8.62 -2.64
CA GLY A 37 -0.87 -7.95 -3.94
C GLY A 37 -2.08 -8.18 -4.86
N VAL A 38 -2.57 -9.43 -4.93
CA VAL A 38 -3.77 -9.76 -5.74
C VAL A 38 -5.04 -9.14 -5.12
N TYR A 39 -5.13 -9.12 -3.78
CA TYR A 39 -6.23 -8.45 -3.09
C TYR A 39 -6.23 -6.93 -3.32
N THR A 40 -5.07 -6.27 -3.19
CA THR A 40 -4.95 -4.82 -3.40
C THR A 40 -5.15 -4.42 -4.86
N ARG A 41 -4.76 -5.25 -5.83
CA ARG A 41 -5.12 -5.08 -7.24
C ARG A 41 -6.63 -4.93 -7.42
N ASP A 42 -7.42 -5.82 -6.83
CA ASP A 42 -8.88 -5.79 -7.01
C ASP A 42 -9.53 -4.68 -6.18
N ILE A 43 -8.94 -4.28 -5.05
CA ILE A 43 -9.33 -3.03 -4.37
C ILE A 43 -9.14 -1.83 -5.29
N ILE A 44 -8.01 -1.74 -6.02
CA ILE A 44 -7.79 -0.65 -6.99
C ILE A 44 -8.88 -0.67 -8.07
N LYS A 45 -9.22 -1.83 -8.65
CA LYS A 45 -10.30 -1.92 -9.67
C LYS A 45 -11.64 -1.38 -9.16
N LEU A 46 -11.98 -1.70 -7.92
CA LEU A 46 -13.26 -1.32 -7.30
C LEU A 46 -13.27 0.13 -6.80
N ASN A 47 -12.09 0.74 -6.61
CA ASN A 47 -11.90 2.07 -6.04
C ASN A 47 -10.84 2.84 -6.87
N PRO A 48 -11.07 3.03 -8.19
CA PRO A 48 -10.03 3.34 -9.18
C PRO A 48 -9.38 4.72 -9.00
N ASP A 49 -9.99 5.58 -8.21
CA ASP A 49 -9.56 6.93 -7.96
C ASP A 49 -9.36 7.22 -6.48
N SER A 50 -9.51 6.27 -5.55
CA SER A 50 -9.52 6.54 -4.10
C SER A 50 -8.69 5.57 -3.26
N PHE A 51 -8.00 4.63 -3.90
CA PHE A 51 -6.99 3.77 -3.29
C PHE A 51 -5.64 3.91 -4.01
N ARG A 52 -4.53 4.04 -3.26
CA ARG A 52 -3.16 4.09 -3.81
C ARG A 52 -2.20 3.13 -3.13
N ILE A 53 -1.19 2.70 -3.88
CA ILE A 53 0.00 2.02 -3.39
C ILE A 53 1.18 2.98 -3.47
N PHE A 54 1.98 3.03 -2.41
CA PHE A 54 3.26 3.74 -2.38
C PHE A 54 4.39 2.75 -2.08
N GLY A 55 5.58 2.97 -2.63
CA GLY A 55 6.75 2.13 -2.35
C GLY A 55 8.06 2.83 -2.70
N PRO A 56 9.11 2.71 -1.85
CA PRO A 56 10.38 3.37 -2.12
C PRO A 56 11.21 2.57 -3.14
N ASP A 57 10.70 2.39 -4.36
CA ASP A 57 11.26 1.50 -5.40
C ASP A 57 11.22 -0.01 -5.01
N GLU A 58 10.22 -0.39 -4.20
CA GLU A 58 10.14 -1.71 -3.58
C GLU A 58 8.80 -2.41 -3.78
N THR A 59 7.84 -1.84 -4.53
CA THR A 59 6.50 -2.45 -4.70
C THR A 59 6.60 -3.85 -5.29
N ALA A 60 7.40 -4.01 -6.34
CA ALA A 60 7.63 -5.32 -6.96
C ALA A 60 8.50 -6.23 -6.08
N SER A 61 9.48 -5.68 -5.37
CA SER A 61 10.34 -6.46 -4.47
C SER A 61 9.53 -7.11 -3.34
N ASN A 62 8.65 -6.33 -2.71
CA ASN A 62 7.72 -6.76 -1.66
C ASN A 62 6.49 -7.55 -2.19
N ARG A 63 6.51 -7.92 -3.47
CA ARG A 63 5.52 -8.80 -4.13
C ARG A 63 4.12 -8.21 -4.33
N LEU A 64 4.00 -6.88 -4.43
CA LEU A 64 2.71 -6.18 -4.67
C LEU A 64 2.48 -5.81 -6.15
N GLN A 65 3.32 -6.27 -7.08
CA GLN A 65 3.25 -5.94 -8.51
C GLN A 65 1.99 -6.41 -9.24
N ALA A 66 1.16 -7.27 -8.65
CA ALA A 66 -0.12 -7.64 -9.24
C ALA A 66 -1.02 -6.41 -9.49
N ALA A 67 -0.80 -5.31 -8.77
CA ALA A 67 -1.43 -4.02 -9.05
C ALA A 67 -1.16 -3.51 -10.48
N TYR A 68 -0.03 -3.89 -11.11
CA TYR A 68 0.32 -3.44 -12.46
C TYR A 68 -0.57 -4.03 -13.56
N GLU A 69 -1.39 -5.03 -13.23
CA GLU A 69 -2.41 -5.58 -14.13
C GLU A 69 -3.57 -4.59 -14.38
N VAL A 70 -3.73 -3.57 -13.52
CA VAL A 70 -4.90 -2.67 -13.53
C VAL A 70 -4.56 -1.19 -13.46
N THR A 71 -3.31 -0.88 -13.17
CA THR A 71 -2.80 0.49 -13.07
C THR A 71 -1.32 0.50 -13.43
N ASN A 72 -0.74 1.68 -13.59
CA ASN A 72 0.70 1.87 -13.71
C ASN A 72 1.30 2.51 -12.45
N LYS A 73 2.63 2.48 -12.40
CA LYS A 73 3.44 3.43 -11.64
C LYS A 73 3.28 4.79 -12.30
N GLN A 74 2.87 5.78 -11.51
CA GLN A 74 2.76 7.16 -11.97
C GLN A 74 4.16 7.75 -12.12
N TRP A 75 4.48 8.18 -13.34
CA TRP A 75 5.75 8.79 -13.70
C TRP A 75 5.53 9.99 -14.64
N ASP A 76 5.61 11.19 -14.05
CA ASP A 76 5.49 12.48 -14.72
C ASP A 76 6.87 13.08 -15.04
N ASN A 77 7.72 12.30 -15.71
CA ASN A 77 9.06 12.72 -16.13
C ASN A 77 9.42 12.07 -17.49
N GLY A 78 10.65 12.24 -17.97
CA GLY A 78 11.10 11.71 -19.27
C GLY A 78 10.92 10.20 -19.41
N TYR A 79 10.50 9.78 -20.61
CA TYR A 79 10.46 8.39 -21.07
C TYR A 79 11.57 8.17 -22.10
N LEU A 80 12.12 6.96 -22.16
CA LEU A 80 13.18 6.57 -23.09
C LEU A 80 12.67 5.61 -24.16
N SER A 81 12.08 4.48 -23.76
CA SER A 81 11.68 3.40 -24.66
C SER A 81 10.83 2.36 -23.94
N SER A 82 9.90 1.73 -24.67
CA SER A 82 9.10 0.61 -24.17
C SER A 82 9.91 -0.64 -23.79
N LEU A 83 11.22 -0.67 -24.09
CA LEU A 83 12.14 -1.73 -23.63
C LEU A 83 12.53 -1.60 -22.15
N VAL A 84 12.29 -0.45 -21.53
CA VAL A 84 12.67 -0.16 -20.12
C VAL A 84 11.54 0.49 -19.32
N ASP A 85 10.67 1.25 -19.98
CA ASP A 85 9.56 1.98 -19.35
C ASP A 85 8.34 1.06 -19.16
N GLU A 86 8.49 0.01 -18.35
CA GLU A 86 7.46 -0.99 -18.11
C GLU A 86 6.51 -0.60 -16.97
N HIS A 87 5.21 -0.80 -17.19
CA HIS A 87 4.15 -0.50 -16.23
C HIS A 87 4.22 0.94 -15.68
N MET A 88 4.59 1.89 -16.53
CA MET A 88 4.73 3.31 -16.22
C MET A 88 3.84 4.15 -17.12
N ALA A 89 3.18 5.15 -16.54
CA ALA A 89 2.42 6.15 -17.27
C ALA A 89 2.34 7.44 -16.44
N VAL A 90 2.03 8.57 -17.08
CA VAL A 90 1.84 9.86 -16.37
C VAL A 90 0.65 9.86 -15.40
N THR A 91 -0.21 8.84 -15.45
CA THR A 91 -1.28 8.63 -14.49
C THR A 91 -1.25 7.19 -13.99
N GLY A 92 -1.36 7.00 -12.67
CA GLY A 92 -1.41 5.68 -12.05
C GLY A 92 -1.74 5.76 -10.56
N GLN A 93 -2.16 4.64 -9.99
CA GLN A 93 -2.43 4.46 -8.57
C GLN A 93 -1.27 3.83 -7.79
N VAL A 94 -0.12 3.58 -8.44
CA VAL A 94 1.13 3.26 -7.76
C VAL A 94 2.06 4.47 -7.87
N THR A 95 2.71 4.86 -6.77
CA THR A 95 3.73 5.92 -6.77
C THR A 95 5.00 5.38 -6.15
N GLU A 96 6.12 5.55 -6.85
CA GLU A 96 7.43 5.14 -6.34
C GLU A 96 8.45 6.28 -6.44
N GLN A 97 9.23 6.43 -5.38
CA GLN A 97 10.42 7.25 -5.31
C GLN A 97 11.26 6.68 -4.17
N LEU A 98 12.55 6.47 -4.36
CA LEU A 98 13.47 5.90 -3.37
C LEU A 98 13.67 6.85 -2.16
N SER A 99 12.64 6.95 -1.32
CA SER A 99 12.56 7.79 -0.13
C SER A 99 11.35 7.39 0.71
N GLU A 100 11.60 6.78 1.86
CA GLU A 100 10.57 6.41 2.82
C GLU A 100 9.79 7.64 3.30
N HIS A 101 10.48 8.78 3.50
CA HIS A 101 9.85 10.06 3.86
C HIS A 101 8.77 10.48 2.86
N GLN A 102 9.04 10.33 1.56
CA GLN A 102 8.08 10.68 0.52
C GLN A 102 6.89 9.72 0.55
N MET A 103 7.13 8.41 0.71
CA MET A 103 6.06 7.41 0.72
C MET A 103 5.13 7.61 1.93
N GLU A 104 5.70 7.81 3.13
CA GLU A 104 4.94 8.08 4.35
C GLU A 104 4.22 9.44 4.26
N GLY A 105 4.91 10.51 3.84
CA GLY A 105 4.29 11.83 3.72
C GLY A 105 3.14 11.86 2.71
N PHE A 106 3.28 11.16 1.57
CA PHE A 106 2.21 11.06 0.59
C PHE A 106 1.03 10.27 1.09
N ILE A 107 1.23 9.10 1.72
CA ILE A 107 0.09 8.32 2.24
C ILE A 107 -0.63 9.06 3.36
N GLU A 108 0.09 9.72 4.28
CA GLU A 108 -0.50 10.56 5.33
C GLU A 108 -1.39 11.66 4.73
N GLY A 109 -0.87 12.42 3.75
CA GLY A 109 -1.65 13.44 3.05
C GLY A 109 -2.87 12.88 2.33
N TYR A 110 -2.74 11.69 1.74
CA TYR A 110 -3.81 11.00 1.02
C TYR A 110 -4.95 10.55 1.93
N VAL A 111 -4.63 10.00 3.11
CA VAL A 111 -5.66 9.57 4.08
C VAL A 111 -6.30 10.75 4.81
N LEU A 112 -5.54 11.81 5.09
CA LEU A 112 -6.06 13.03 5.71
C LEU A 112 -7.09 13.74 4.81
N THR A 113 -6.91 13.64 3.50
CA THR A 113 -7.85 14.15 2.48
C THR A 113 -9.01 13.19 2.17
N GLY A 114 -9.11 12.06 2.90
CA GLY A 114 -10.29 11.18 2.91
C GLY A 114 -10.21 9.97 1.99
N ARG A 115 -9.04 9.66 1.43
CA ARG A 115 -8.83 8.49 0.57
C ARG A 115 -8.14 7.36 1.34
N HIS A 116 -7.74 6.29 0.64
CA HIS A 116 -7.21 5.07 1.23
C HIS A 116 -5.89 4.66 0.58
N GLY A 117 -5.07 3.90 1.29
CA GLY A 117 -3.90 3.33 0.66
C GLY A 117 -3.16 2.34 1.53
N ILE A 118 -2.09 1.84 0.94
CA ILE A 118 -1.08 1.02 1.59
C ILE A 118 0.29 1.43 1.05
N TRP A 119 1.32 1.29 1.86
CA TRP A 119 2.68 1.34 1.37
C TRP A 119 3.51 0.20 1.92
N SER A 120 4.61 -0.13 1.26
CA SER A 120 5.51 -1.22 1.68
C SER A 120 6.94 -0.74 1.78
N SER A 121 7.67 -1.27 2.75
CA SER A 121 9.10 -0.99 2.93
C SER A 121 9.82 -2.24 3.43
N TYR A 122 11.11 -2.35 3.11
CA TYR A 122 12.02 -3.27 3.78
C TYR A 122 12.08 -2.97 5.28
N GLU A 123 12.02 -4.01 6.10
CA GLU A 123 11.87 -3.88 7.56
C GLU A 123 12.90 -2.95 8.20
N SER A 124 14.18 -3.07 7.84
CA SER A 124 15.24 -2.25 8.43
C SER A 124 15.13 -0.77 8.10
N PHE A 125 14.47 -0.41 6.99
CA PHE A 125 14.39 0.97 6.51
C PHE A 125 13.13 1.71 6.98
N VAL A 126 12.17 1.01 7.59
CA VAL A 126 11.05 1.65 8.30
C VAL A 126 11.56 2.67 9.33
N HIS A 127 12.71 2.40 9.95
CA HIS A 127 13.36 3.31 10.90
C HIS A 127 13.68 4.70 10.32
N VAL A 128 13.81 4.84 9.00
CA VAL A 128 14.01 6.15 8.35
C VAL A 128 12.86 7.11 8.67
N ILE A 129 11.64 6.60 8.87
CA ILE A 129 10.42 7.39 9.13
C ILE A 129 9.87 7.23 10.53
N ASP A 130 10.62 6.68 11.49
CA ASP A 130 10.20 6.53 12.89
C ASP A 130 9.60 7.83 13.46
N SER A 131 10.23 8.95 13.14
CA SER A 131 9.76 10.26 13.60
C SER A 131 8.43 10.68 12.98
N MET A 132 8.15 10.32 11.72
CA MET A 132 6.87 10.59 11.06
C MET A 132 5.77 9.73 11.68
N LEU A 133 6.03 8.43 11.92
CA LEU A 133 5.12 7.55 12.64
C LEU A 133 4.75 8.13 14.01
N ASN A 134 5.74 8.63 14.76
CA ASN A 134 5.51 9.29 16.04
C ASN A 134 4.62 10.53 15.92
N GLN A 135 4.84 11.37 14.90
CA GLN A 135 4.01 12.56 14.68
C GLN A 135 2.58 12.20 14.28
N HIS A 136 2.40 11.26 13.34
CA HIS A 136 1.08 10.84 12.90
C HIS A 136 0.32 10.15 14.04
N ALA A 137 0.99 9.32 14.84
CA ALA A 137 0.39 8.73 16.04
C ALA A 137 -0.09 9.81 17.01
N LYS A 138 0.72 10.82 17.32
CA LYS A 138 0.31 11.95 18.19
C LYS A 138 -0.86 12.74 17.61
N TRP A 139 -0.88 12.95 16.31
CA TRP A 139 -2.00 13.59 15.62
C TRP A 139 -3.31 12.81 15.82
N LEU A 140 -3.25 11.47 15.69
CA LEU A 140 -4.38 10.59 15.93
C LEU A 140 -4.78 10.58 17.41
N GLU A 141 -3.83 10.51 18.35
CA GLU A 141 -4.08 10.57 19.80
C GLU A 141 -4.87 11.82 20.20
N ALA A 142 -4.42 13.00 19.78
CA ALA A 142 -5.12 14.24 20.06
C ALA A 142 -6.52 14.24 19.43
N THR A 143 -6.63 13.76 18.18
CA THR A 143 -7.89 13.69 17.45
C THR A 143 -8.94 12.87 18.20
N VAL A 144 -8.58 11.66 18.65
CA VAL A 144 -9.53 10.75 19.31
C VAL A 144 -9.86 11.18 20.75
N ARG A 145 -8.97 11.90 21.43
CA ARG A 145 -9.19 12.36 22.81
C ARG A 145 -10.13 13.57 22.87
N GLU A 146 -9.95 14.56 21.99
CA GLU A 146 -10.53 15.88 22.24
C GLU A 146 -10.97 16.68 20.99
N ILE A 147 -10.91 16.11 19.78
CA ILE A 147 -11.29 16.82 18.53
C ILE A 147 -12.48 16.15 17.83
N PRO A 148 -13.67 16.07 18.45
CA PRO A 148 -14.80 15.27 17.93
C PRO A 148 -15.40 15.78 16.61
N TRP A 149 -15.13 17.04 16.24
CA TRP A 149 -15.58 17.61 14.98
C TRP A 149 -14.73 17.14 13.78
N ARG A 150 -13.49 16.67 14.04
CA ARG A 150 -12.62 16.06 13.03
C ARG A 150 -13.07 14.61 12.84
N LYS A 151 -13.77 14.36 11.74
CA LYS A 151 -14.30 13.02 11.43
C LYS A 151 -13.18 11.99 11.16
N PRO A 152 -13.39 10.71 11.50
CA PRO A 152 -12.40 9.64 11.28
C PRO A 152 -11.83 9.62 9.86
N ILE A 153 -10.55 9.31 9.75
CA ILE A 153 -9.85 9.08 8.49
C ILE A 153 -9.57 7.58 8.34
N SER A 154 -9.12 7.17 7.15
CA SER A 154 -8.58 5.83 6.96
C SER A 154 -7.21 5.71 7.63
N SER A 155 -6.83 4.49 8.00
CA SER A 155 -5.53 4.21 8.60
C SER A 155 -4.39 4.37 7.60
N VAL A 156 -3.21 4.73 8.10
CA VAL A 156 -1.94 4.45 7.41
C VAL A 156 -1.68 2.95 7.53
N ASN A 157 -1.63 2.25 6.41
CA ASN A 157 -1.32 0.82 6.37
C ASN A 157 0.08 0.64 5.79
N LEU A 158 0.99 0.06 6.58
CA LEU A 158 2.36 -0.24 6.20
C LEU A 158 2.57 -1.76 6.17
N LEU A 159 2.92 -2.30 5.00
CA LEU A 159 3.45 -3.64 4.86
C LEU A 159 4.96 -3.63 5.19
N VAL A 160 5.30 -4.15 6.36
CA VAL A 160 6.69 -4.43 6.74
C VAL A 160 7.06 -5.82 6.21
N SER A 161 7.92 -5.87 5.20
CA SER A 161 8.33 -7.10 4.51
C SER A 161 9.85 -7.10 4.30
N SER A 162 10.40 -8.10 3.59
CA SER A 162 11.85 -8.27 3.36
C SER A 162 12.61 -8.17 4.69
N HIS A 163 12.08 -8.93 5.65
CA HIS A 163 12.43 -8.84 7.06
C HIS A 163 13.78 -9.48 7.36
N VAL A 164 14.30 -9.20 8.54
CA VAL A 164 15.63 -9.56 9.03
C VAL A 164 16.06 -11.02 8.80
N TRP A 165 15.12 -11.98 8.88
CA TRP A 165 15.44 -13.39 8.70
C TRP A 165 15.75 -13.79 7.25
N ARG A 166 15.40 -12.96 6.26
CA ARG A 166 15.45 -13.26 4.81
C ARG A 166 15.69 -11.99 3.97
N GLN A 167 16.70 -11.19 4.33
CA GLN A 167 17.20 -10.04 3.55
C GLN A 167 17.91 -10.49 2.27
#